data_AF-M1BZY4-F1
#
_entry.id   AF-M1BZY4-F1
#
_cell.length_a   1.000
_cell.length_b   1.000
_cell.length_c   1.000
_cell.angle_alpha   90.00
_cell.angle_beta   90.00
_cell.angle_gamma   90.00
#
_symmetry.space_group_name_H-M   'P 1'
#
loop_
_entity.id
_entity.type
_entity.pdbx_description
1 polymer ?
#
loop_
_entity_poly.entity_id
_entity_poly.type
_entity_poly.pdbx_seq_one_letter_code
_entity_poly.pdbx_strand_id
1 'polypeptide(L)'
;MDRHVGPNFQIPAGSIQVFVLISTALFLALFDKFLLPMWKNLRGKSLTPLQRIGIGHVLNFLSMGVSALVESKRLNVAKSNEGSNIVAMSVLWLVPQLALNGIAEAFHYPGQVSLYYQEFPMTLKNMATAMISMLVGIAFYLATALIDVVRKTSKWLPGSINDGRLDNVYWILVVGGVVNFGYYVTCAWYYKYQNLNEVDHNETPSDE
;
A
#
# COMPACT_ATOMS: atom_id res chain seq x y z
N MET A 1 -13.87 -11.50 15.40
CA MET A 1 -12.48 -11.71 15.84
C MET A 1 -12.38 -11.28 17.27
N ASP A 2 -11.66 -12.03 18.08
CA ASP A 2 -11.36 -11.66 19.45
C ASP A 2 -10.28 -10.58 19.47
N ARG A 3 -10.61 -9.47 20.13
CA ARG A 3 -9.78 -8.26 20.23
C ARG A 3 -8.96 -8.23 21.51
N HIS A 4 -9.07 -9.25 22.36
CA HIS A 4 -8.25 -9.38 23.56
C HIS A 4 -6.82 -9.82 23.20
N VAL A 5 -5.85 -9.15 23.79
CA VAL A 5 -4.44 -9.53 23.82
C VAL A 5 -4.08 -9.78 25.27
N GLY A 6 -4.02 -11.06 25.64
CA GLY A 6 -3.91 -11.46 27.04
C GLY A 6 -5.22 -11.26 27.84
N PRO A 7 -5.17 -11.38 29.18
CA PRO A 7 -6.36 -11.44 30.01
C PRO A 7 -7.08 -10.10 30.23
N ASN A 8 -6.39 -8.95 30.07
CA ASN A 8 -6.92 -7.64 30.50
C ASN A 8 -6.95 -6.56 29.42
N PHE A 9 -6.40 -6.79 28.23
CA PHE A 9 -6.24 -5.74 27.23
C PHE A 9 -7.06 -6.02 25.98
N GLN A 10 -8.01 -5.15 25.66
CA GLN A 10 -8.81 -5.24 24.44
C GLN A 10 -8.41 -4.11 23.48
N ILE A 11 -7.93 -4.48 22.28
CA ILE A 11 -7.54 -3.50 21.26
C ILE A 11 -8.79 -2.80 20.71
N PRO A 12 -8.91 -1.47 20.75
CA PRO A 12 -9.96 -0.69 20.07
C PRO A 12 -9.99 -0.98 18.55
N ALA A 13 -11.18 -1.12 17.94
CA ALA A 13 -11.27 -1.38 16.50
C ALA A 13 -10.69 -0.20 15.69
N GLY A 14 -10.89 1.03 16.18
CA GLY A 14 -10.33 2.23 15.57
C GLY A 14 -8.81 2.34 15.67
N SER A 15 -8.15 1.63 16.60
CA SER A 15 -6.68 1.70 16.75
C SER A 15 -5.94 0.68 15.89
N ILE A 16 -6.63 -0.17 15.12
CA ILE A 16 -5.99 -1.17 14.25
C ILE A 16 -5.12 -0.49 13.17
N GLN A 17 -5.51 0.70 12.70
CA GLN A 17 -4.72 1.44 11.70
C GLN A 17 -3.35 1.89 12.23
N VAL A 18 -3.16 1.98 13.54
CA VAL A 18 -1.88 2.36 14.15
C VAL A 18 -0.76 1.37 13.79
N PHE A 19 -1.09 0.09 13.58
CA PHE A 19 -0.12 -0.90 13.13
C PHE A 19 0.48 -0.56 11.76
N VAL A 20 -0.32 0.03 10.85
CA VAL A 20 0.19 0.51 9.55
C VAL A 20 1.19 1.62 9.79
N LEU A 21 0.84 2.64 10.61
CA LEU A 21 1.72 3.77 10.90
C LEU A 21 3.04 3.35 11.54
N ILE A 22 2.99 2.44 12.53
CA ILE A 22 4.18 1.89 13.18
C ILE A 22 5.03 1.12 12.17
N SER A 23 4.42 0.28 11.34
CA SER A 23 5.13 -0.47 10.30
C SER A 23 5.82 0.45 9.29
N THR A 24 5.10 1.47 8.80
CA THR A 24 5.63 2.49 7.89
C THR A 24 6.82 3.22 8.51
N ALA A 25 6.69 3.69 9.76
CA ALA A 25 7.75 4.41 10.45
C ALA A 25 9.00 3.55 10.72
N LEU A 26 8.80 2.32 11.22
CA LEU A 26 9.87 1.36 11.44
C LEU A 26 10.58 1.03 10.12
N PHE A 27 9.82 0.77 9.06
CA PHE A 27 10.39 0.44 7.78
C PHE A 27 11.14 1.61 7.17
N LEU A 28 10.63 2.85 7.25
CA LEU A 28 11.38 4.04 6.80
C LEU A 28 12.69 4.20 7.57
N ALA A 29 12.66 4.08 8.90
CA ALA A 29 13.88 4.16 9.72
C ALA A 29 14.91 3.08 9.35
N LEU A 30 14.44 1.85 9.08
CA LEU A 30 15.29 0.76 8.59
C LEU A 30 15.78 1.01 7.15
N PHE A 31 14.93 1.57 6.30
CA PHE A 31 15.23 1.84 4.90
C PHE A 31 16.36 2.87 4.78
N ASP A 32 16.24 3.98 5.51
CA ASP A 32 17.22 5.07 5.49
C ASP A 32 18.56 4.64 6.12
N LYS A 33 18.52 3.85 7.20
CA LYS A 33 19.71 3.43 7.93
C LYS A 33 20.44 2.23 7.32
N PHE A 34 19.72 1.29 6.71
CA PHE A 34 20.29 0.02 6.25
C PHE A 34 20.13 -0.21 4.75
N LEU A 35 18.92 -0.07 4.18
CA LEU A 35 18.71 -0.41 2.78
C LEU A 35 19.38 0.58 1.82
N LEU A 36 19.29 1.89 2.05
CA LEU A 36 19.96 2.88 1.20
C LEU A 36 21.48 2.71 1.13
N PRO A 37 22.22 2.63 2.26
CA PRO A 37 23.68 2.44 2.19
C PRO A 37 24.06 1.08 1.61
N MET A 38 23.31 0.02 1.91
CA MET A 38 23.57 -1.31 1.36
C MET A 38 23.32 -1.38 -0.15
N TRP A 39 22.25 -0.74 -0.64
CA TRP A 39 21.95 -0.69 -2.07
C TRP A 39 22.98 0.16 -2.84
N LYS A 40 23.40 1.27 -2.25
CA LYS A 40 24.48 2.11 -2.80
C LYS A 40 25.79 1.32 -2.87
N ASN A 41 26.10 0.52 -1.85
CA ASN A 41 27.31 -0.31 -1.83
C ASN A 41 27.24 -1.49 -2.82
N LEU A 42 26.05 -2.08 -3.02
CA LEU A 42 25.89 -3.26 -3.86
C LEU A 42 25.76 -2.94 -5.36
N ARG A 43 25.09 -1.84 -5.71
CA ARG A 43 24.77 -1.50 -7.12
C ARG A 43 25.37 -0.18 -7.59
N GLY A 44 26.05 0.57 -6.73
CA GLY A 44 26.65 1.87 -7.07
C GLY A 44 25.66 2.98 -7.44
N LYS A 45 24.36 2.69 -7.52
CA LYS A 45 23.29 3.62 -7.91
C LYS A 45 22.14 3.58 -6.90
N SER A 46 21.57 4.76 -6.65
CA SER A 46 20.37 4.91 -5.82
C SER A 46 19.14 4.29 -6.50
N LEU A 47 18.21 3.79 -5.69
CA LEU A 47 16.95 3.24 -6.17
C LEU A 47 16.13 4.33 -6.88
N THR A 48 15.73 4.11 -8.13
CA THR A 48 14.98 5.13 -8.88
C THR A 48 13.59 5.33 -8.28
N PRO A 49 13.00 6.55 -8.36
CA PRO A 49 11.66 6.79 -7.84
C PRO A 49 10.61 5.84 -8.45
N LEU A 50 10.72 5.53 -9.74
CA LEU A 50 9.83 4.57 -10.42
C LEU A 50 9.98 3.15 -9.83
N GLN A 51 11.21 2.69 -9.58
CA GLN A 51 11.41 1.37 -8.97
C GLN A 51 10.82 1.29 -7.56
N ARG A 52 10.93 2.36 -6.75
CA ARG A 52 10.28 2.44 -5.42
C ARG A 52 8.76 2.32 -5.53
N ILE A 53 8.15 3.09 -6.43
CA ILE A 53 6.70 3.08 -6.66
C ILE A 53 6.23 1.69 -7.13
N GLY A 54 7.00 1.04 -8.01
CA GLY A 54 6.72 -0.31 -8.50
C GLY A 54 6.75 -1.37 -7.39
N ILE A 55 7.76 -1.35 -6.51
CA ILE A 55 7.83 -2.24 -5.35
C ILE A 55 6.63 -2.01 -4.42
N GLY A 56 6.26 -0.76 -4.18
CA GLY A 56 5.07 -0.41 -3.40
C GLY A 56 3.77 -0.99 -3.98
N HIS A 57 3.59 -0.94 -5.30
CA HIS A 57 2.44 -1.57 -5.96
C HIS A 57 2.38 -3.09 -5.75
N VAL A 58 3.52 -3.76 -5.88
CA VAL A 58 3.61 -5.21 -5.66
C VAL A 58 3.22 -5.58 -4.23
N LEU A 59 3.79 -4.88 -3.25
CA LEU A 59 3.48 -5.12 -1.84
C LEU A 59 2.02 -4.80 -1.50
N ASN A 60 1.39 -3.81 -2.15
CA ASN A 60 -0.01 -3.48 -1.95
C ASN A 60 -0.96 -4.61 -2.37
N PHE A 61 -0.84 -5.14 -3.59
CA PHE A 61 -1.74 -6.23 -3.99
C PHE A 61 -1.40 -7.54 -3.27
N LEU A 62 -0.16 -7.76 -2.84
CA LEU A 62 0.20 -8.90 -1.98
C LEU A 62 -0.45 -8.77 -0.59
N SER A 63 -0.43 -7.58 0.02
CA SER A 63 -1.14 -7.31 1.28
C SER A 63 -2.63 -7.58 1.16
N MET A 64 -3.24 -7.18 0.04
CA MET A 64 -4.64 -7.47 -0.24
C MET A 64 -4.91 -8.98 -0.41
N GLY A 65 -3.99 -9.71 -1.02
CA GLY A 65 -4.04 -11.18 -1.11
C GLY A 65 -3.96 -11.85 0.27
N VAL A 66 -3.06 -11.39 1.14
CA VAL A 66 -3.00 -11.84 2.54
C VAL A 66 -4.33 -11.55 3.26
N SER A 67 -4.92 -10.38 3.02
CA SER A 67 -6.22 -10.01 3.59
C SER A 67 -7.34 -10.95 3.11
N ALA A 68 -7.35 -11.32 1.83
CA ALA A 68 -8.29 -12.31 1.28
C ALA A 68 -8.15 -13.68 1.95
N LEU A 69 -6.92 -14.13 2.19
CA LEU A 69 -6.64 -15.42 2.85
C LEU A 69 -7.04 -15.41 4.33
N VAL A 70 -6.69 -14.35 5.05
CA VAL A 70 -7.08 -14.15 6.47
C VAL A 70 -8.59 -14.13 6.60
N GLU A 71 -9.29 -13.44 5.69
CA GLU A 71 -10.75 -13.38 5.70
C GLU A 71 -11.39 -14.73 5.34
N SER A 72 -10.85 -15.45 4.36
CA SER A 72 -11.30 -16.82 4.04
C SER A 72 -11.18 -17.74 5.25
N LYS A 73 -10.08 -17.63 6.00
CA LYS A 73 -9.88 -18.37 7.26
C LYS A 73 -10.90 -17.94 8.32
N ARG A 74 -11.13 -16.63 8.49
CA ARG A 74 -12.12 -16.09 9.44
C ARG A 74 -13.53 -16.61 9.14
N LEU A 75 -13.93 -16.62 7.87
CA LEU A 75 -15.24 -17.10 7.42
C LEU A 75 -15.41 -18.60 7.69
N ASN A 76 -14.37 -19.40 7.48
CA ASN A 76 -14.41 -20.84 7.79
C ASN A 76 -14.61 -21.10 9.29
N VAL A 77 -13.91 -20.36 10.15
CA VAL A 77 -14.07 -20.46 11.61
C VAL A 77 -15.43 -19.93 12.08
N ALA A 78 -15.98 -18.92 11.41
CA ALA A 78 -17.32 -18.41 11.70
C ALA A 78 -18.41 -19.45 11.41
N LYS A 79 -18.29 -20.16 10.27
CA LYS A 79 -19.23 -21.22 9.87
C LYS A 79 -19.14 -22.47 10.74
N SER A 80 -17.97 -22.81 11.27
CA SER A 80 -17.82 -23.97 12.15
C SER A 80 -18.33 -23.75 13.57
N ASN A 81 -18.58 -22.50 13.97
CA ASN A 81 -19.05 -22.11 15.30
C ASN A 81 -20.45 -21.47 15.20
N GLU A 82 -21.41 -22.17 14.60
CA GLU A 82 -22.82 -21.75 14.52
C GLU A 82 -23.36 -21.49 15.94
N GLY A 83 -23.44 -20.21 16.34
CA GLY A 83 -24.01 -19.81 17.63
C GLY A 83 -23.29 -18.66 18.35
N SER A 84 -22.05 -18.32 17.99
CA SER A 84 -21.33 -17.18 18.60
C SER A 84 -21.16 -16.02 17.60
N ASN A 85 -21.60 -14.82 17.98
CA ASN A 85 -21.33 -13.59 17.22
C ASN A 85 -19.82 -13.24 17.18
N ILE A 86 -19.02 -13.80 18.10
CA ILE A 86 -17.58 -13.57 18.18
C ILE A 86 -16.86 -14.76 17.54
N VAL A 87 -16.28 -14.53 16.36
CA VAL A 87 -15.35 -15.48 15.74
C VAL A 87 -14.10 -15.61 16.62
N ALA A 88 -13.86 -16.83 17.13
CA ALA A 88 -12.72 -17.22 17.96
C ALA A 88 -11.41 -17.23 17.15
N MET A 89 -11.02 -16.05 16.66
CA MET A 89 -9.81 -15.79 15.90
C MET A 89 -9.21 -14.49 16.41
N SER A 90 -7.95 -14.52 16.82
CA SER A 90 -7.25 -13.35 17.33
C SER A 90 -7.17 -12.25 16.28
N VAL A 91 -7.37 -11.01 16.71
CA VAL A 91 -7.17 -9.79 15.90
C VAL A 91 -5.74 -9.66 15.35
N LEU A 92 -4.77 -10.34 15.98
CA LEU A 92 -3.36 -10.34 15.54
C LEU A 92 -3.16 -10.92 14.13
N TRP A 93 -4.12 -11.68 13.61
CA TRP A 93 -4.10 -12.14 12.22
C TRP A 93 -4.22 -11.01 11.19
N LEU A 94 -4.63 -9.80 11.60
CA LEU A 94 -4.60 -8.61 10.76
C LEU A 94 -3.20 -7.97 10.69
N VAL A 95 -2.29 -8.31 11.61
CA VAL A 95 -0.96 -7.70 11.65
C VAL A 95 -0.15 -7.95 10.37
N PRO A 96 -0.09 -9.16 9.77
CA PRO A 96 0.68 -9.40 8.55
C PRO A 96 0.25 -8.52 7.37
N GLN A 97 -1.05 -8.39 7.11
CA GLN A 97 -1.57 -7.54 6.05
C GLN A 97 -1.30 -6.04 6.32
N LEU A 98 -1.49 -5.58 7.56
CA LEU A 98 -1.25 -4.18 7.93
C LEU A 98 0.23 -3.82 7.90
N ALA A 99 1.10 -4.75 8.32
CA ALA A 99 2.53 -4.58 8.25
C ALA A 99 3.01 -4.47 6.80
N LEU A 100 2.56 -5.38 5.92
CA LEU A 100 2.84 -5.33 4.49
C LEU A 100 2.33 -4.03 3.85
N ASN A 101 1.13 -3.58 4.22
CA ASN A 101 0.58 -2.31 3.74
C ASN A 101 1.45 -1.12 4.17
N GLY A 102 1.92 -1.09 5.43
CA GLY A 102 2.80 -0.02 5.90
C GLY A 102 4.17 -0.02 5.21
N ILE A 103 4.73 -1.20 4.93
CA ILE A 103 5.97 -1.31 4.14
C ILE A 103 5.74 -0.82 2.70
N ALA A 104 4.60 -1.19 2.10
CA ALA A 104 4.23 -0.72 0.77
C ALA A 104 4.12 0.81 0.71
N GLU A 105 3.45 1.43 1.68
CA GLU A 105 3.34 2.89 1.82
C GLU A 105 4.71 3.57 1.96
N ALA A 106 5.61 2.99 2.75
CA ALA A 106 6.97 3.50 2.95
C ALA A 106 7.81 3.52 1.65
N PHE A 107 7.55 2.60 0.71
CA PHE A 107 8.14 2.65 -0.62
C PHE A 107 7.41 3.61 -1.55
N HIS A 108 6.08 3.56 -1.54
CA HIS A 108 5.24 4.21 -2.52
C HIS A 108 5.20 5.73 -2.34
N TYR A 109 4.98 6.21 -1.11
CA TYR A 109 4.74 7.63 -0.84
C TYR A 109 5.99 8.50 -1.11
N PRO A 110 7.19 8.19 -0.57
CA PRO A 110 8.39 8.97 -0.89
C PRO A 110 8.79 8.84 -2.37
N GLY A 111 8.51 7.69 -3.00
CA GLY A 111 8.73 7.50 -4.42
C GLY A 111 7.88 8.43 -5.29
N GLN A 112 6.57 8.53 -4.99
CA GLN A 112 5.67 9.46 -5.68
C GLN A 112 6.08 10.92 -5.49
N VAL A 113 6.36 11.32 -4.24
CA VAL A 113 6.82 12.68 -3.92
C VAL A 113 8.09 12.98 -4.72
N SER A 114 9.09 12.09 -4.69
CA SER A 114 10.35 12.30 -5.42
C SER A 114 10.14 12.41 -6.93
N LEU A 115 9.24 11.62 -7.51
CA LEU A 115 8.93 11.68 -8.94
C LEU A 115 8.30 13.03 -9.29
N TYR A 116 7.26 13.43 -8.57
CA TYR A 116 6.59 14.71 -8.81
C TYR A 116 7.53 15.90 -8.63
N TYR A 117 8.35 15.88 -7.58
CA TYR A 117 9.33 16.94 -7.34
C TYR A 117 10.43 17.03 -8.42
N GLN A 118 10.78 15.92 -9.05
CA GLN A 118 11.79 15.88 -10.13
C GLN A 118 11.22 16.30 -11.47
N GLU A 119 9.93 16.07 -11.71
CA GLU A 119 9.31 16.27 -13.03
C GLU A 119 8.49 17.57 -13.12
N PHE A 120 8.05 18.14 -11.99
CA PHE A 120 7.39 19.45 -12.01
C PHE A 120 8.39 20.59 -12.24
N PRO A 121 8.06 21.58 -13.10
CA PRO A 121 8.84 22.80 -13.20
C PRO A 121 8.86 23.54 -11.86
N MET A 122 9.92 24.31 -11.60
CA MET A 122 10.13 25.00 -10.32
C MET A 122 8.92 25.81 -9.83
N THR A 123 8.16 26.40 -10.76
CA THR A 123 6.94 27.18 -10.48
C THR A 123 5.75 26.35 -9.98
N LEU A 124 5.71 25.04 -10.29
CA LEU A 124 4.63 24.12 -9.90
C LEU A 124 5.05 23.14 -8.80
N LYS A 125 6.26 23.26 -8.26
CA LYS A 125 6.80 22.33 -7.26
C LYS A 125 5.93 22.27 -5.99
N ASN A 126 5.29 23.38 -5.61
CA ASN A 126 4.32 23.43 -4.51
C ASN A 126 2.97 22.76 -4.83
N MET A 127 2.63 22.49 -6.09
CA MET A 127 1.44 21.71 -6.47
C MET A 127 1.66 20.20 -6.31
N ALA A 128 2.89 19.72 -6.18
CA ALA A 128 3.20 18.29 -6.06
C ALA A 128 2.47 17.64 -4.86
N THR A 129 2.44 18.31 -3.70
CA THR A 129 1.74 17.82 -2.51
C THR A 129 0.22 17.91 -2.65
N ALA A 130 -0.29 18.97 -3.30
CA ALA A 130 -1.71 19.10 -3.60
C ALA A 130 -2.23 17.99 -4.54
N MET A 131 -1.42 17.59 -5.53
CA MET A 131 -1.75 16.48 -6.42
C MET A 131 -1.85 15.14 -5.70
N ILE A 132 -0.95 14.85 -4.75
CA ILE A 132 -1.04 13.64 -3.93
C ILE A 132 -2.35 13.62 -3.14
N SER A 133 -2.71 14.73 -2.48
CA SER A 133 -3.97 14.85 -1.74
C SER A 133 -5.20 14.68 -2.64
N MET A 134 -5.15 15.25 -3.86
CA MET A 134 -6.21 15.09 -4.86
C MET A 134 -6.36 13.62 -5.30
N LEU A 135 -5.24 12.93 -5.60
CA LEU A 135 -5.22 11.51 -5.95
C LEU A 135 -5.80 10.64 -4.83
N VAL A 136 -5.45 10.92 -3.57
CA VAL A 136 -6.01 10.25 -2.40
C VAL A 136 -7.53 10.50 -2.30
N GLY A 137 -7.98 11.74 -2.51
CA GLY A 137 -9.40 12.07 -2.57
C GLY A 137 -10.15 11.28 -3.63
N ILE A 138 -9.63 11.24 -4.86
CA ILE A 138 -10.20 10.45 -5.97
C ILE A 138 -10.24 8.96 -5.59
N ALA A 139 -9.19 8.44 -4.95
CA ALA A 139 -9.14 7.05 -4.51
C ALA A 139 -10.23 6.73 -3.48
N PHE A 140 -10.55 7.63 -2.54
CA PHE A 140 -11.65 7.43 -1.60
C PHE A 140 -13.02 7.40 -2.30
N TYR A 141 -13.25 8.27 -3.28
CA TYR A 141 -14.47 8.22 -4.09
C TYR A 141 -14.56 6.93 -4.90
N LEU A 142 -13.47 6.50 -5.53
CA LEU A 142 -13.43 5.27 -6.31
C LEU A 142 -13.66 4.03 -5.43
N ALA A 143 -13.07 4.00 -4.22
CA ALA A 143 -13.32 2.95 -3.24
C ALA A 143 -14.80 2.88 -2.85
N THR A 144 -15.44 4.04 -2.63
CA THR A 144 -16.87 4.12 -2.29
C THR A 144 -17.73 3.63 -3.44
N ALA A 145 -17.43 4.06 -4.68
CA ALA A 145 -18.14 3.62 -5.87
C ALA A 145 -18.00 2.11 -6.10
N LEU A 146 -16.80 1.55 -5.90
CA LEU A 146 -16.56 0.11 -5.98
C LEU A 146 -17.44 -0.65 -4.99
N ILE A 147 -17.48 -0.21 -3.73
CA ILE A 147 -18.31 -0.86 -2.69
C ILE A 147 -19.80 -0.78 -3.04
N ASP A 148 -20.29 0.34 -3.57
CA ASP A 148 -21.69 0.48 -4.00
C ASP A 148 -22.02 -0.47 -5.17
N VAL A 149 -21.15 -0.56 -6.17
CA VAL A 149 -21.30 -1.50 -7.29
C VAL A 149 -21.32 -2.95 -6.81
N VAL A 150 -20.41 -3.33 -5.91
CA VAL A 150 -20.36 -4.68 -5.34
C VAL A 150 -21.62 -4.98 -4.53
N ARG A 151 -22.14 -4.02 -3.74
CA ARG A 151 -23.40 -4.18 -2.99
C ARG A 151 -24.62 -4.37 -3.89
N LYS A 152 -24.66 -3.65 -5.02
CA LYS A 152 -25.77 -3.75 -5.99
C LYS A 152 -25.72 -5.04 -6.82
N THR A 153 -24.52 -5.48 -7.21
CA THR A 153 -24.33 -6.58 -8.15
C THR A 153 -24.22 -7.93 -7.45
N SER A 154 -23.73 -7.95 -6.22
CA SER A 154 -23.41 -9.18 -5.49
C SER A 154 -24.10 -9.23 -4.12
N LYS A 155 -24.35 -10.44 -3.63
CA LYS A 155 -24.77 -10.67 -2.23
C LYS A 155 -23.57 -10.76 -1.28
N TRP A 156 -22.38 -10.29 -1.67
CA TRP A 156 -21.15 -10.48 -0.89
C TRP A 156 -21.04 -9.54 0.32
N LEU A 157 -21.79 -8.44 0.34
CA LEU A 157 -21.84 -7.45 1.43
C LEU A 157 -23.25 -7.36 2.04
N PRO A 158 -23.77 -8.42 2.69
CA PRO A 158 -25.01 -8.33 3.45
C PRO A 158 -24.79 -7.50 4.74
N GLY A 159 -25.88 -7.15 5.43
CA GLY A 159 -25.81 -6.37 6.68
C GLY A 159 -25.01 -7.06 7.80
N SER A 160 -24.85 -8.38 7.73
CA SER A 160 -24.03 -9.20 8.63
C SER A 160 -22.68 -9.55 7.98
N ILE A 161 -21.57 -9.18 8.64
CA ILE A 161 -20.21 -9.48 8.17
C ILE A 161 -19.91 -11.00 8.16
N ASN A 162 -20.62 -11.80 8.97
CA ASN A 162 -20.38 -13.24 9.05
C ASN A 162 -21.01 -13.99 7.87
N ASP A 163 -22.07 -13.44 7.28
CA ASP A 163 -22.77 -14.02 6.12
C ASP A 163 -22.23 -13.49 4.79
N GLY A 164 -21.37 -12.47 4.86
CA GLY A 164 -20.72 -11.86 3.71
C GLY A 164 -19.54 -12.65 3.15
N ARG A 165 -19.25 -12.39 1.88
CA ARG A 165 -18.07 -12.89 1.17
C ARG A 165 -17.08 -11.76 0.94
N LEU A 166 -16.58 -11.19 2.05
CA LEU A 166 -15.61 -10.10 2.01
C LEU A 166 -14.28 -10.55 1.38
N ASP A 167 -13.96 -11.83 1.47
CA ASP A 167 -12.87 -12.50 0.76
C ASP A 167 -12.90 -12.21 -0.76
N ASN A 168 -14.07 -12.28 -1.38
CA ASN A 168 -14.22 -12.00 -2.81
C ASN A 168 -13.97 -10.53 -3.15
N VAL A 169 -14.31 -9.60 -2.26
CA VAL A 169 -14.04 -8.17 -2.45
C VAL A 169 -12.54 -7.91 -2.44
N TYR A 170 -11.82 -8.55 -1.50
CA TYR A 170 -10.35 -8.48 -1.48
C TYR A 170 -9.73 -9.09 -2.73
N TRP A 171 -10.26 -10.19 -3.25
CA TRP A 171 -9.80 -10.76 -4.53
C TRP A 171 -10.04 -9.83 -5.72
N ILE A 172 -11.18 -9.11 -5.80
CA ILE A 172 -11.39 -8.07 -6.81
C ILE A 172 -10.30 -7.00 -6.71
N LEU A 173 -9.98 -6.55 -5.49
CA LEU A 173 -8.93 -5.55 -5.28
C LEU A 173 -7.54 -6.06 -5.65
N VAL A 174 -7.25 -7.35 -5.44
CA VAL A 174 -6.01 -7.98 -5.91
C VAL A 174 -5.93 -7.94 -7.44
N VAL A 175 -6.97 -8.41 -8.13
CA VAL A 175 -7.01 -8.41 -9.60
C VAL A 175 -6.89 -6.99 -10.15
N GLY A 176 -7.65 -6.03 -9.60
CA GLY A 176 -7.55 -4.62 -9.96
C GLY A 176 -6.15 -4.05 -9.72
N GLY A 177 -5.52 -4.40 -8.60
CA GLY A 177 -4.15 -4.00 -8.27
C GLY A 177 -3.11 -4.56 -9.24
N VAL A 178 -3.25 -5.81 -9.66
CA VAL A 178 -2.37 -6.45 -10.67
C VAL A 178 -2.53 -5.80 -12.03
N VAL A 179 -3.78 -5.53 -12.47
CA VAL A 179 -4.05 -4.82 -13.73
C VAL A 179 -3.46 -3.41 -13.69
N ASN A 180 -3.66 -2.68 -12.58
CA ASN A 180 -3.09 -1.36 -12.39
C ASN A 180 -1.56 -1.38 -12.39
N PHE A 181 -0.93 -2.40 -11.79
CA PHE A 181 0.51 -2.59 -11.86
C PHE A 181 0.99 -2.86 -13.29
N GLY A 182 0.27 -3.67 -14.07
CA GLY A 182 0.58 -3.88 -15.49
C GLY A 182 0.51 -2.58 -16.30
N TYR A 183 -0.52 -1.75 -16.07
CA TYR A 183 -0.62 -0.42 -16.66
C TYR A 183 0.56 0.48 -16.24
N TYR A 184 0.87 0.51 -14.94
CA TYR A 184 2.00 1.25 -14.40
C TYR A 184 3.33 0.85 -15.05
N VAL A 185 3.62 -0.45 -15.18
CA VAL A 185 4.84 -0.96 -15.82
C VAL A 185 4.90 -0.55 -17.29
N THR A 186 3.76 -0.61 -17.99
CA THR A 186 3.68 -0.16 -19.39
C THR A 186 4.03 1.32 -19.49
N CYS A 187 3.41 2.18 -18.67
CA CYS A 187 3.74 3.61 -18.63
C CYS A 187 5.20 3.85 -18.25
N ALA A 188 5.72 3.16 -17.23
CA ALA A 188 7.10 3.27 -16.77
C ALA A 188 8.12 2.87 -17.85
N TRP A 189 7.76 1.92 -18.73
CA TRP A 189 8.62 1.50 -19.83
C TRP A 189 8.67 2.52 -20.97
N TYR A 190 7.54 3.18 -21.26
CA TYR A 190 7.49 4.29 -22.22
C TYR A 190 8.01 5.61 -21.64
N TYR A 191 8.16 5.70 -20.31
CA TYR A 191 8.61 6.90 -19.63
C TYR A 191 10.10 7.17 -19.89
N LYS A 192 10.41 8.27 -20.57
CA LYS A 192 11.77 8.82 -20.65
C LYS A 192 11.95 9.84 -19.54
N TYR A 193 12.93 9.59 -18.67
CA TYR A 193 13.34 10.58 -17.67
C TYR A 193 13.79 11.87 -18.36
N GLN A 194 13.14 12.99 -18.04
CA GLN A 194 13.41 14.26 -18.71
C GLN A 194 14.64 14.98 -18.10
N ASN A 195 15.00 14.70 -16.84
CA ASN A 195 15.95 15.50 -16.05
C ASN A 195 17.26 14.81 -15.61
N LEU A 196 17.61 13.63 -16.15
CA LEU A 196 18.91 12.99 -15.86
C LEU A 196 20.07 13.48 -16.73
N ASN A 197 19.78 14.23 -17.81
CA ASN A 197 20.81 14.68 -18.76
C ASN A 197 21.37 16.08 -18.46
N GLU A 198 20.85 16.80 -17.46
CA GLU A 198 21.33 18.16 -17.13
C GLU A 198 22.38 18.18 -16.01
N VAL A 199 22.49 17.13 -15.19
CA VAL A 199 23.45 17.09 -14.07
C VAL A 199 24.83 16.60 -14.49
N ASP A 200 24.93 15.81 -15.56
CA ASP A 200 26.21 15.27 -16.06
C ASP A 200 27.04 16.30 -16.85
N HIS A 201 26.48 17.48 -17.17
CA HIS A 201 27.18 18.53 -17.94
C HIS A 201 27.78 19.66 -17.09
N ASN A 202 27.57 19.67 -15.77
CA ASN A 202 28.11 20.70 -14.88
C ASN A 202 29.28 20.22 -13.98
N GLU A 203 29.80 19.01 -14.19
CA GLU A 203 31.00 18.50 -13.51
C GLU A 203 32.16 18.20 -14.47
N THR A 204 32.36 19.01 -15.52
CA THR A 204 33.68 19.11 -16.17
C THR A 204 34.50 20.19 -15.46
N PRO A 205 35.65 19.85 -14.85
CA PRO A 205 36.51 20.82 -14.19
C PRO A 205 37.11 21.75 -15.25
N SER A 206 36.95 23.06 -15.07
CA SER A 206 37.77 24.04 -15.76
C SER A 206 39.15 24.04 -15.12
N ASP A 207 40.00 23.09 -15.56
CA ASP A 207 41.45 23.22 -15.47
C ASP A 207 41.95 23.90 -16.75
N GLU A 208 42.88 24.85 -16.54
CA GLU A 208 43.58 25.77 -17.46
C GLU A 208 42.96 27.16 -17.71
#